data_AF-A0ABD1PZ50-F1
#
_entry.id   AF-A0ABD1PZ50-F1
#
_cell.length_a   1.000
_cell.length_b   1.000
_cell.length_c   1.000
_cell.angle_alpha   90.00
_cell.angle_beta   90.00
_cell.angle_gamma   90.00
#
_symmetry.space_group_name_H-M   'P 1'
#
loop_
_entity.id
_entity.type
_entity.pdbx_description
1 polymer ?
#
loop_
_entity_poly.entity_id
_entity_poly.type
_entity_poly.pdbx_seq_one_letter_code
_entity_poly.pdbx_strand_id
1 'polypeptide(L)'
;MVEEHDKLLPIANVGRIMKNIIPRNAKISKEAKETMQECVSEFISFVTSEASDKCHKENRKTVNGDDICWALSSLGFDNFSEFMLRYLHKFREYERHKAEQNKASSSEEKDEVTSYGLGLQPDTSAPFEFRILDKGGSSSSANPK
;
A
#
# COMPACT_ATOMS: atom_id res chain seq x y z
N MET A 1 -1.68 -6.34 30.32
CA MET A 1 -2.86 -5.99 29.51
C MET A 1 -2.39 -4.95 28.53
N VAL A 2 -2.37 -5.25 27.23
CA VAL A 2 -2.11 -4.22 26.21
C VAL A 2 -3.36 -3.35 26.18
N GLU A 3 -3.23 -2.05 26.39
CA GLU A 3 -4.40 -1.17 26.40
C GLU A 3 -5.06 -1.20 25.02
N GLU A 4 -6.40 -1.21 25.00
CA GLU A 4 -7.18 -1.24 23.76
C GLU A 4 -6.86 -0.03 22.85
N HIS A 5 -6.48 1.09 23.47
CA HIS A 5 -6.00 2.30 22.78
C HIS A 5 -4.67 2.13 22.05
N ASP A 6 -3.76 1.24 22.49
CA ASP A 6 -2.47 1.02 21.84
C ASP A 6 -2.60 0.37 20.46
N LYS A 7 -3.77 -0.21 20.16
CA LYS A 7 -4.04 -0.90 18.89
C LYS A 7 -4.71 -0.01 17.85
N LEU A 8 -5.14 1.20 18.23
CA LEU A 8 -5.88 2.10 17.34
C LEU A 8 -4.93 2.90 16.45
N LEU A 9 -5.32 3.07 15.18
CA LEU A 9 -4.61 3.98 14.28
C LEU A 9 -4.79 5.45 14.71
N PRO A 10 -3.86 6.37 14.42
CA PRO A 10 -4.02 7.77 14.77
C PRO A 10 -5.31 8.38 14.19
N ILE A 11 -6.18 8.91 15.07
CA ILE A 11 -7.49 9.46 14.69
C ILE A 11 -7.41 10.55 13.62
N ALA A 12 -6.31 11.33 13.61
CA ALA A 12 -6.07 12.37 12.61
C ALA A 12 -5.87 11.80 11.20
N ASN A 13 -5.20 10.63 11.09
CA ASN A 13 -4.97 9.97 9.81
C ASN A 13 -6.27 9.36 9.27
N VAL A 14 -7.05 8.71 10.13
CA VAL A 14 -8.40 8.20 9.79
C VAL A 14 -9.28 9.34 9.29
N GLY A 15 -9.37 10.44 10.06
CA GLY A 15 -10.16 11.61 9.68
C GLY A 15 -9.73 12.25 8.35
N ARG A 16 -8.42 12.29 8.05
CA ARG A 16 -7.91 12.80 6.77
C ARG A 16 -8.36 11.94 5.59
N ILE A 17 -8.26 10.61 5.71
CA ILE A 17 -8.69 9.68 4.65
C ILE A 17 -10.20 9.76 4.43
N MET A 18 -11.00 9.74 5.50
CA MET A 18 -12.46 9.91 5.40
C MET A 18 -12.83 11.23 4.69
N LYS A 19 -12.05 12.29 4.91
CA LYS A 19 -12.30 13.60 4.30
C LYS A 19 -12.02 13.64 2.80
N ASN A 20 -11.16 12.77 2.28
CA ASN A 20 -10.79 12.73 0.86
C ASN A 20 -11.93 12.26 -0.06
N ILE A 21 -12.89 11.49 0.48
CA ILE A 21 -13.98 10.90 -0.31
C ILE A 21 -15.30 11.68 -0.22
N ILE A 22 -15.34 12.76 0.56
CA ILE A 22 -16.53 13.61 0.75
C ILE A 22 -16.27 15.04 0.27
N PRO A 23 -17.32 15.86 0.03
CA PRO A 23 -17.16 17.25 -0.37
C PRO A 23 -16.28 18.07 0.60
N ARG A 24 -15.52 19.02 0.07
CA ARG A 24 -14.56 19.84 0.86
C ARG A 24 -15.21 20.58 2.02
N ASN A 25 -16.44 21.04 1.86
CA ASN A 25 -17.21 21.76 2.89
C ASN A 25 -17.95 20.85 3.90
N ALA A 26 -18.06 19.54 3.64
CA ALA A 26 -18.75 18.62 4.56
C ALA A 26 -18.02 18.49 5.91
N LYS A 27 -18.74 18.20 6.99
CA LYS A 27 -18.14 17.96 8.31
C LYS A 27 -18.27 16.48 8.68
N ILE A 28 -17.31 15.96 9.43
CA ILE A 28 -17.35 14.61 9.99
C ILE A 28 -17.38 14.79 11.51
N SER A 29 -18.36 14.19 12.17
CA SER A 29 -18.47 14.25 13.64
C SER A 29 -17.30 13.56 14.33
N LYS A 30 -17.16 13.78 15.64
CA LYS A 30 -16.12 13.11 16.42
C LYS A 30 -16.41 11.59 16.48
N GLU A 31 -17.66 11.25 16.78
CA GLU A 31 -18.15 9.89 16.96
C GLU A 31 -17.95 9.07 15.67
N ALA A 32 -18.22 9.65 14.50
CA ALA A 32 -18.00 8.96 13.22
C ALA A 32 -16.52 8.63 12.96
N LYS A 33 -15.59 9.48 13.43
CA LYS A 33 -14.16 9.20 13.30
C LYS A 33 -13.73 8.10 14.26
N GLU A 34 -14.24 8.11 15.49
CA GLU A 34 -13.95 7.10 16.52
C GLU A 34 -14.49 5.73 16.09
N THR A 35 -15.75 5.65 15.65
CA THR A 35 -16.32 4.41 15.10
C THR A 35 -15.47 3.89 13.94
N MET A 36 -15.03 4.77 13.03
CA MET A 36 -14.21 4.32 11.90
C MET A 36 -12.79 3.94 12.26
N GLN A 37 -12.23 4.54 13.32
CA GLN A 37 -10.95 4.15 13.91
C GLN A 37 -11.02 2.74 14.51
N GLU A 38 -12.13 2.41 15.19
CA GLU A 38 -12.38 1.06 15.69
C GLU A 38 -12.58 0.07 14.52
N CYS A 39 -13.46 0.40 13.56
CA CYS A 39 -13.74 -0.47 12.42
C CYS A 39 -12.48 -0.80 11.60
N VAL A 40 -11.59 0.17 11.35
CA VAL A 40 -10.37 -0.09 10.56
C VAL A 40 -9.36 -0.94 11.34
N SER A 41 -9.30 -0.79 12.66
CA SER A 41 -8.42 -1.60 13.52
C SER A 41 -8.93 -3.04 13.59
N GLU A 42 -10.24 -3.23 13.68
CA GLU A 42 -10.87 -4.54 13.59
C GLU A 42 -10.72 -5.14 12.19
N PHE A 43 -10.86 -4.35 11.12
CA PHE A 43 -10.65 -4.82 9.74
C PHE A 43 -9.24 -5.40 9.53
N ILE A 44 -8.20 -4.75 10.08
CA ILE A 44 -6.83 -5.29 10.04
C ILE A 44 -6.79 -6.64 10.76
N SER A 45 -7.35 -6.73 11.96
CA SER A 45 -7.37 -7.97 12.75
C SER A 45 -8.14 -9.09 12.05
N PHE A 46 -9.28 -8.76 11.44
CA PHE A 46 -10.14 -9.68 10.70
C PHE A 46 -9.43 -10.29 9.48
N VAL A 47 -8.88 -9.45 8.59
CA VAL A 47 -8.18 -9.92 7.39
C VAL A 47 -6.91 -10.68 7.76
N THR A 48 -6.15 -10.20 8.75
CA THR A 48 -4.91 -10.88 9.16
C THR A 48 -5.16 -12.22 9.84
N SER A 49 -6.28 -12.37 10.54
CA SER A 49 -6.68 -13.65 11.15
C SER A 49 -7.02 -14.69 10.07
N GLU A 50 -7.80 -14.32 9.06
CA GLU A 50 -8.12 -15.22 7.93
C GLU A 50 -6.87 -15.63 7.15
N ALA A 51 -5.95 -14.70 6.89
CA ALA A 51 -4.66 -14.99 6.24
C ALA A 51 -3.78 -15.91 7.10
N SER A 52 -3.74 -15.69 8.42
CA SER A 52 -3.01 -16.51 9.37
C SER A 52 -3.55 -17.94 9.40
N ASP A 53 -4.87 -18.12 9.41
CA ASP A 53 -5.51 -19.43 9.39
C ASP A 53 -5.15 -20.21 8.13
N LYS A 54 -5.19 -19.57 6.96
CA LYS A 54 -4.74 -20.18 5.70
C LYS A 54 -3.27 -20.60 5.77
N CYS A 55 -2.40 -19.69 6.21
CA CYS A 55 -0.97 -19.94 6.37
C CYS A 55 -0.69 -21.16 7.27
N HIS A 56 -1.39 -21.24 8.40
CA HIS A 56 -1.28 -22.38 9.32
C HIS A 56 -1.81 -23.69 8.72
N LYS A 57 -2.95 -23.65 8.01
CA LYS A 57 -3.50 -24.81 7.29
C LYS A 57 -2.52 -25.37 6.26
N GLU A 58 -1.68 -24.51 5.68
CA GLU A 58 -0.61 -24.89 4.74
C GLU A 58 0.72 -25.25 5.44
N ASN A 59 0.73 -25.43 6.77
CA ASN A 59 1.93 -25.72 7.57
C ASN A 59 3.05 -24.67 7.46
N ARG A 60 2.70 -23.42 7.15
CA ARG A 60 3.65 -22.30 7.12
C ARG A 60 3.54 -21.48 8.41
N LYS A 61 4.68 -20.99 8.89
CA LYS A 61 4.77 -20.14 10.11
C LYS A 61 4.82 -18.64 9.81
N THR A 62 4.97 -18.27 8.54
CA THR A 62 5.13 -16.88 8.10
C THR A 62 4.04 -16.55 7.10
N VAL A 63 3.21 -15.58 7.47
CA VAL A 63 2.19 -15.00 6.60
C VAL A 63 2.88 -14.13 5.55
N ASN A 64 2.56 -14.36 4.28
CA ASN A 64 3.13 -13.64 3.15
C ASN A 64 2.07 -12.78 2.44
N GLY A 65 2.49 -11.92 1.50
CA GLY A 65 1.57 -11.06 0.75
C GLY A 65 0.49 -11.81 -0.04
N ASP A 66 0.79 -13.02 -0.53
CA ASP A 66 -0.19 -13.84 -1.26
C ASP A 66 -1.32 -14.34 -0.33
N ASP A 67 -1.04 -14.52 0.98
CA ASP A 67 -2.05 -14.91 1.97
C ASP A 67 -3.04 -13.77 2.21
N ILE A 68 -2.54 -12.54 2.26
CA ILE A 68 -3.37 -11.34 2.40
C ILE A 68 -4.27 -11.17 1.16
N CYS A 69 -3.72 -11.33 -0.04
CA CYS A 69 -4.50 -11.23 -1.28
C CYS A 69 -5.60 -12.30 -1.33
N TRP A 70 -5.28 -13.53 -0.93
CA TRP A 70 -6.25 -14.62 -0.83
C TRP A 70 -7.32 -14.34 0.22
N ALA A 71 -6.95 -13.89 1.42
CA ALA A 71 -7.89 -13.59 2.50
C ALA A 71 -8.89 -12.51 2.07
N LEU A 72 -8.43 -11.45 1.40
CA LEU A 72 -9.32 -10.42 0.86
C LEU A 72 -10.35 -11.01 -0.10
N SER A 73 -9.97 -11.90 -1.02
CA SER A 73 -10.93 -12.54 -1.92
C SER A 73 -11.87 -13.50 -1.20
N SER A 74 -11.35 -14.33 -0.28
CA SER A 74 -12.13 -15.28 0.54
C SER A 74 -13.22 -14.57 1.36
N LEU A 75 -12.91 -13.37 1.85
CA LEU A 75 -13.81 -12.53 2.66
C LEU A 75 -14.79 -11.69 1.80
N GLY A 76 -14.75 -11.81 0.48
CA GLY A 76 -15.64 -11.09 -0.44
C GLY A 76 -15.18 -9.67 -0.82
N PHE A 77 -13.91 -9.34 -0.58
CA PHE A 77 -13.29 -8.08 -0.97
C PHE A 77 -12.53 -8.20 -2.30
N ASP A 78 -13.12 -8.85 -3.30
CA ASP A 78 -12.44 -9.20 -4.57
C ASP A 78 -11.82 -8.01 -5.30
N ASN A 79 -12.53 -6.87 -5.34
CA ASN A 79 -12.02 -5.64 -5.94
C ASN A 79 -10.71 -5.20 -5.27
N PHE A 80 -10.62 -5.31 -3.94
CA PHE A 80 -9.40 -4.97 -3.21
C PHE A 80 -8.31 -6.03 -3.38
N SER A 81 -8.68 -7.31 -3.44
CA SER A 81 -7.73 -8.40 -3.72
C SER A 81 -7.01 -8.20 -5.05
N GLU A 82 -7.73 -7.82 -6.11
CA GLU A 82 -7.15 -7.57 -7.42
C GLU A 82 -6.14 -6.40 -7.38
N PHE A 83 -6.50 -5.28 -6.74
CA PHE A 83 -5.59 -4.15 -6.58
C PHE A 83 -4.35 -4.52 -5.76
N MET A 84 -4.53 -5.26 -4.67
CA MET A 84 -3.44 -5.69 -3.80
C MET A 84 -2.49 -6.66 -4.50
N LEU A 85 -2.99 -7.57 -5.34
CA LEU A 85 -2.16 -8.48 -6.11
C LEU A 85 -1.27 -7.73 -7.12
N ARG A 86 -1.84 -6.74 -7.82
CA ARG A 86 -1.09 -5.86 -8.73
C ARG A 86 -0.02 -5.07 -7.99
N TYR A 87 -0.34 -4.55 -6.81
CA TYR A 87 0.63 -3.87 -5.95
C TYR A 87 1.77 -4.81 -5.52
N LEU A 88 1.44 -6.01 -5.06
CA LEU A 88 2.42 -7.01 -4.61
C LEU A 88 3.39 -7.39 -5.74
N HIS A 89 2.90 -7.53 -6.97
CA HIS A 89 3.75 -7.81 -8.13
C HIS A 89 4.77 -6.69 -8.36
N LYS A 90 4.31 -5.44 -8.41
CA LYS A 90 5.18 -4.26 -8.60
C LYS A 90 6.17 -4.08 -7.45
N PHE A 91 5.76 -4.33 -6.22
CA PHE A 91 6.63 -4.29 -5.05
C PHE A 91 7.77 -5.31 -5.17
N ARG A 92 7.45 -6.54 -5.60
CA ARG A 92 8.47 -7.59 -5.84
C ARG A 92 9.43 -7.22 -6.97
N GLU A 93 8.96 -6.57 -8.04
CA GLU A 93 9.82 -6.05 -9.12
C GLU A 93 10.78 -4.97 -8.61
N TYR A 94 10.25 -4.01 -7.87
CA TYR A 94 11.05 -2.94 -7.29
C TYR A 94 12.14 -3.47 -6.35
N GLU A 95 11.80 -4.40 -5.45
CA GLU A 95 12.80 -4.98 -4.53
C GLU A 95 13.90 -5.74 -5.28
N ARG A 96 13.59 -6.37 -6.43
CA ARG A 96 14.60 -6.99 -7.30
C ARG A 96 15.55 -5.96 -7.90
N HIS A 97 15.01 -4.89 -8.50
CA HIS A 97 15.84 -3.82 -9.08
C HIS A 97 16.72 -3.12 -8.04
N LYS A 98 16.18 -2.86 -6.85
CA LYS A 98 16.96 -2.30 -5.74
C LYS A 98 18.12 -3.22 -5.34
N ALA A 99 17.89 -4.53 -5.30
CA ALA A 99 18.94 -5.51 -5.00
C ALA A 99 20.00 -5.61 -6.11
N GLU A 100 19.61 -5.44 -7.38
CA GLU A 100 20.53 -5.41 -8.53
C GLU A 100 21.42 -4.16 -8.50
N GLN A 101 20.86 -2.97 -8.23
CA GLN A 101 21.61 -1.71 -8.12
C GLN A 101 22.65 -1.77 -6.99
N ASN A 102 22.27 -2.31 -5.82
CA ASN A 102 23.18 -2.46 -4.69
C ASN A 102 24.34 -3.42 -4.99
N LYS A 103 24.12 -4.45 -5.82
CA LYS A 103 25.20 -5.37 -6.24
C LYS A 103 26.14 -4.73 -7.24
N ALA A 104 25.63 -3.92 -8.17
CA ALA A 104 26.44 -3.18 -9.12
C ALA A 104 27.38 -2.19 -8.40
N SER A 105 26.88 -1.46 -7.40
CA SER A 105 27.70 -0.52 -6.62
C SER A 105 28.78 -1.17 -5.75
N SER A 106 28.65 -2.45 -5.38
CA SER A 106 29.69 -3.18 -4.63
C SER A 106 30.74 -3.83 -5.52
N SER A 107 30.59 -3.77 -6.85
CA SER A 107 31.48 -4.42 -7.82
C SER A 107 32.54 -3.46 -8.40
N GLU A 108 32.38 -2.15 -8.22
CA GLU A 108 33.22 -1.11 -8.84
C GLU A 108 34.35 -0.59 -7.94
N GLU A 109 34.50 -1.12 -6.72
CA GLU A 109 35.55 -0.69 -5.77
C GLU A 109 36.82 -1.57 -5.86
N LYS A 110 37.33 -1.78 -7.07
CA LYS A 110 38.72 -2.20 -7.34
C LYS A 110 39.17 -1.64 -8.69
N ASP A 111 39.63 -0.39 -8.68
CA ASP A 111 40.86 0.08 -9.34
C ASP A 111 41.05 1.60 -9.09
N GLU A 112 42.28 1.99 -8.73
CA GLU A 112 42.65 3.31 -8.22
C GLU A 112 42.50 4.48 -9.22
N VAL A 113 42.00 5.60 -8.68
CA VAL A 113 42.40 7.02 -8.85
C VAL A 113 42.93 7.48 -10.23
N THR A 114 42.15 8.31 -10.95
CA THR A 114 42.51 9.69 -11.36
C THR A 114 41.34 10.40 -12.06
N SER A 115 40.73 11.34 -11.33
CA SER A 115 40.40 12.72 -11.72
C SER A 115 39.21 13.12 -12.61
N TYR A 116 38.60 14.23 -12.14
CA TYR A 116 37.66 15.19 -12.73
C TYR A 116 36.26 14.70 -13.13
N GLY A 117 35.33 14.88 -12.20
CA GLY A 117 34.04 15.55 -12.41
C GLY A 117 33.11 15.02 -13.50
N LEU A 118 32.00 14.43 -13.08
CA LEU A 118 30.65 14.79 -13.51
C LEU A 118 29.67 14.28 -12.44
N GLY A 119 28.92 15.20 -11.84
CA GLY A 119 27.91 14.88 -10.84
C GLY A 119 26.75 14.12 -11.47
N LEU A 120 26.51 12.90 -10.99
CA LEU A 120 25.22 12.24 -11.08
C LEU A 120 24.62 12.31 -9.68
N GLN A 121 23.68 13.25 -9.49
CA GLN A 121 22.77 13.14 -8.35
C GLN A 121 21.96 11.85 -8.55
N PRO A 122 21.86 10.96 -7.54
CA PRO A 122 20.79 9.99 -7.55
C PRO A 122 19.51 10.82 -7.42
N ASP A 123 18.76 10.88 -8.51
CA ASP A 123 17.42 11.41 -8.51
C ASP A 123 16.60 10.60 -7.51
N THR A 124 16.50 11.12 -6.30
CA THR A 124 15.57 10.67 -5.26
C THR A 124 14.20 11.30 -5.54
N SER A 125 13.72 11.27 -6.78
CA SER A 125 12.37 11.73 -7.11
C SER A 125 11.35 10.63 -6.83
N ALA A 126 10.75 10.81 -5.65
CA ALA A 126 9.41 10.44 -5.26
C ALA A 126 9.12 8.94 -4.94
N PRO A 127 8.56 8.68 -3.74
CA PRO A 127 8.03 7.36 -3.39
C PRO A 127 6.77 7.11 -4.20
N PHE A 128 6.75 6.02 -4.98
CA PHE A 128 5.56 5.32 -5.47
C PHE A 128 4.27 6.17 -5.54
N GLU A 129 4.18 7.10 -6.50
CA GLU A 129 2.92 7.75 -6.84
C GLU A 129 2.03 6.73 -7.58
N PHE A 130 1.41 5.83 -6.82
CA PHE A 130 0.35 4.98 -7.33
C PHE A 130 -0.94 5.81 -7.32
N ARG A 131 -1.30 6.40 -8.47
CA ARG A 131 -2.64 7.00 -8.68
C ARG A 131 -3.69 5.88 -8.59
N ILE A 132 -4.18 5.61 -7.38
CA ILE A 132 -5.16 4.56 -7.05
C ILE A 132 -6.52 4.78 -7.74
N LEU A 133 -6.80 5.98 -8.28
CA LEU A 133 -8.12 6.30 -8.82
C LEU A 133 -7.99 7.18 -10.07
N ASP A 134 -7.72 6.58 -11.23
CA ASP A 134 -8.13 7.21 -12.49
C ASP A 134 -9.62 6.91 -12.70
N LYS A 135 -10.47 7.88 -12.37
CA LYS A 135 -11.90 7.82 -12.67
C LYS A 135 -12.09 8.02 -14.17
N GLY A 136 -12.54 6.96 -14.84
CA GLY A 136 -13.49 7.01 -15.96
C GLY A 136 -13.04 7.81 -17.18
N GLY A 137 -12.51 7.09 -18.18
CA GLY A 137 -12.48 7.58 -19.55
C GLY A 137 -13.87 8.04 -19.98
N SER A 138 -13.98 9.34 -20.28
CA SER A 138 -15.16 9.96 -20.84
C SER A 138 -15.34 9.43 -22.26
N SER A 139 -16.34 8.58 -22.49
CA SER A 139 -16.79 8.29 -23.85
C SER A 139 -17.65 9.46 -24.33
N SER A 140 -17.19 10.06 -25.42
CA SER A 140 -17.86 11.12 -26.16
C SER A 140 -19.26 10.67 -26.57
N SER A 141 -20.25 11.56 -26.41
CA SER A 141 -21.46 11.50 -27.21
C SER A 141 -21.63 12.84 -27.93
N ALA A 142 -21.61 12.75 -29.26
CA ALA A 142 -21.75 13.83 -30.20
C ALA A 142 -23.16 14.44 -30.14
N ASN A 143 -23.25 15.76 -30.25
CA ASN A 143 -24.47 16.43 -30.70
C ASN A 143 -24.35 16.74 -32.19
N PRO A 144 -25.25 16.24 -33.05
CA PRO A 144 -25.51 16.91 -34.31
C PRO A 144 -26.52 18.05 -34.09
N LYS A 145 -26.43 19.02 -35.01
CA LYS A 145 -27.19 20.28 -35.07
C LYS A 145 -28.69 20.12 -35.02
#